data_AF-G9AC85-F1
#
_entry.id   AF-G9AC85-F1
#
_cell.length_a   1.000
_cell.length_b   1.000
_cell.length_c   1.000
_cell.angle_alpha   90.00
_cell.angle_beta   90.00
_cell.angle_gamma   90.00
#
_symmetry.space_group_name_H-M   'P 1'
#
loop_
_entity.id
_entity.type
_entity.pdbx_description
1 polymer ?
#
loop_
_entity_poly.entity_id
_entity_poly.type
_entity_poly.pdbx_seq_one_letter_code
_entity_poly.pdbx_strand_id
1 'polypeptide(L)'
;MTMAAAIMEQRRLGLIAKAMLVVPGHCLAQAAREFLALYPNARILVADETNFTKDKRARFLSRAATATWDAIIITHSAFKFIAVPSAFEQQMIHDELELYEDLLTKVDSEDRVSRKRLERLKEGLQERLEGLGTRKDDLLTISEIGVDQIIVDEAQEFRKLSFATNMSTLKGIDPNGSQRAWDLYVKSRFVETKNPGRALVLASGTPITNTLGEMFSIQRLLGREALAERGLHEFDAWASCFGDTTTELEIQPSGKYKPVSRFASFVNVPELIAMFRAFADVVMPADLREYVKVPDISTGRRQILTAKPTPAFKSYQQILDTRIKAIEMREGSAQPGDDILLSVITDGRHAAIDLRLVMPANDNEEDNKLNLLVRNAFHIWKETSGATYLRPDGRSYDLPGAAQMIFSDLGTINVEKTRGFSAYRWIRDELVRLGVPPSEIAFMQDYNKTDGTVKLTDG
;
A
#
# COMPACT_ATOMS: atom_id res chain seq x y z
N MET A 1 8.77 -1.38 -20.01
CA MET A 1 8.68 -1.40 -21.49
C MET A 1 7.24 -1.29 -22.04
N THR A 2 6.28 -2.13 -21.64
CA THR A 2 4.90 -2.14 -22.20
C THR A 2 4.19 -0.78 -22.16
N MET A 3 4.30 -0.06 -21.04
CA MET A 3 3.71 1.29 -20.92
C MET A 3 4.30 2.30 -21.91
N ALA A 4 5.60 2.23 -22.20
CA ALA A 4 6.23 3.11 -23.18
C ALA A 4 5.70 2.81 -24.60
N ALA A 5 5.58 1.54 -24.97
CA ALA A 5 4.97 1.12 -26.23
C ALA A 5 3.51 1.60 -26.35
N ALA A 6 2.70 1.37 -25.31
CA ALA A 6 1.31 1.79 -25.29
C ALA A 6 1.14 3.31 -25.46
N ILE A 7 2.00 4.12 -24.82
CA ILE A 7 1.99 5.58 -24.97
C ILE A 7 2.33 5.96 -26.41
N MET A 8 3.44 5.44 -26.95
CA MET A 8 3.91 5.83 -28.29
C MET A 8 2.97 5.36 -29.41
N GLU A 9 2.38 4.18 -29.29
CA GLU A 9 1.40 3.69 -30.26
C GLU A 9 0.09 4.49 -30.21
N GLN A 10 -0.40 4.84 -29.01
CA GLN A 10 -1.58 5.71 -28.89
C GLN A 10 -1.31 7.09 -29.52
N ARG A 11 -0.12 7.66 -29.34
CA ARG A 11 0.28 8.91 -30.00
C ARG A 11 0.34 8.77 -31.52
N ARG A 12 0.95 7.69 -32.02
CA ARG A 12 1.05 7.41 -33.46
C ARG A 12 -0.33 7.32 -34.11
N LEU A 13 -1.31 6.77 -33.39
CA LEU A 13 -2.71 6.67 -33.81
C LEU A 13 -3.53 7.96 -33.60
N GLY A 14 -2.94 9.00 -33.00
CA GLY A 14 -3.64 10.26 -32.70
C GLY A 14 -4.67 10.17 -31.57
N LEU A 15 -4.59 9.14 -30.72
CA LEU A 15 -5.51 8.92 -29.60
C LEU A 15 -5.16 9.74 -28.35
N ILE A 16 -3.88 10.11 -28.23
CA ILE A 16 -3.35 10.96 -27.16
C ILE A 16 -2.30 11.92 -27.73
N ALA A 17 -2.16 13.09 -27.13
CA ALA A 17 -1.26 14.16 -27.51
C ALA A 17 -0.15 14.41 -26.50
N LYS A 18 -0.30 14.01 -25.22
CA LYS A 18 0.76 14.07 -24.19
C LYS A 18 0.40 13.21 -22.98
N ALA A 19 1.15 12.14 -22.77
CA ALA A 19 0.97 11.26 -21.62
C ALA A 19 1.76 11.74 -20.39
N MET A 20 1.23 11.49 -19.20
CA MET A 20 1.97 11.55 -17.94
C MET A 20 2.09 10.15 -17.35
N LEU A 21 3.31 9.62 -17.25
CA LEU A 21 3.63 8.34 -16.64
C LEU A 21 4.12 8.55 -15.21
N VAL A 22 3.35 8.06 -14.23
CA VAL A 22 3.63 8.22 -12.80
C VAL A 22 4.18 6.91 -12.25
N VAL A 23 5.40 6.91 -11.72
CA VAL A 23 6.12 5.70 -11.30
C VAL A 23 6.64 5.79 -9.86
N PRO A 24 6.96 4.67 -9.19
CA PRO A 24 7.69 4.70 -7.94
C PRO A 24 9.04 5.43 -8.08
N GLY A 25 9.49 6.10 -7.02
CA GLY A 25 10.74 6.88 -7.06
C GLY A 25 11.97 6.07 -7.49
N HIS A 26 12.08 4.83 -7.00
CA HIS A 26 13.18 3.93 -7.34
C HIS A 26 13.13 3.41 -8.79
N CYS A 27 11.95 3.45 -9.43
CA CYS A 27 11.76 3.04 -10.82
C CYS A 27 11.98 4.16 -11.83
N LEU A 28 12.12 5.44 -11.41
CA LEU A 28 12.16 6.58 -12.32
C LEU A 28 13.26 6.48 -13.38
N ALA A 29 14.50 6.23 -12.94
CA ALA A 29 15.64 6.11 -13.84
C ALA A 29 15.52 4.89 -14.76
N GLN A 30 15.00 3.78 -14.24
CA GLN A 30 14.74 2.58 -15.03
C GLN A 30 13.68 2.84 -16.11
N ALA A 31 12.55 3.43 -15.75
CA ALA A 31 11.46 3.75 -16.66
C ALA A 31 11.93 4.66 -17.80
N ALA A 32 12.70 5.72 -17.49
CA ALA A 32 13.24 6.62 -18.50
C ALA A 32 14.24 5.92 -19.45
N ARG A 33 15.15 5.08 -18.90
CA ARG A 33 16.09 4.30 -19.72
C ARG A 33 15.38 3.33 -20.63
N GLU A 34 14.42 2.57 -20.12
CA GLU A 34 13.64 1.61 -20.92
C GLU A 34 12.82 2.32 -22.00
N PHE A 35 12.25 3.49 -21.70
CA PHE A 35 11.49 4.27 -22.67
C PHE A 35 12.37 4.66 -23.87
N LEU A 36 13.55 5.23 -23.61
CA LEU A 36 14.48 5.66 -24.66
C LEU A 36 15.18 4.48 -25.35
N ALA A 37 15.37 3.36 -24.67
CA ALA A 37 15.88 2.14 -25.30
C ALA A 37 14.91 1.62 -26.36
N LEU A 38 13.61 1.67 -26.08
CA LEU A 38 12.57 1.23 -27.01
C LEU A 38 12.25 2.28 -28.09
N TYR A 39 12.26 3.56 -27.73
CA TYR A 39 12.01 4.68 -28.65
C TYR A 39 13.10 5.76 -28.51
N PRO A 40 14.26 5.60 -29.19
CA PRO A 40 15.40 6.51 -29.07
C PRO A 40 15.11 7.96 -29.45
N ASN A 41 14.12 8.18 -30.31
CA ASN A 41 13.74 9.51 -30.80
C ASN A 41 12.61 10.17 -29.97
N ALA A 42 12.10 9.50 -28.93
CA ALA A 42 11.02 10.03 -28.11
C ALA A 42 11.49 11.23 -27.27
N ARG A 43 10.67 12.28 -27.22
CA ARG A 43 10.89 13.46 -26.39
C ARG A 43 10.24 13.23 -25.02
N ILE A 44 11.03 12.79 -24.05
CA ILE A 44 10.54 12.60 -22.68
C ILE A 44 11.03 13.68 -21.72
N LEU A 45 10.17 14.08 -20.79
CA LEU A 45 10.54 14.94 -19.66
C LEU A 45 10.48 14.14 -18.37
N VAL A 46 11.58 14.10 -17.61
CA VAL A 46 11.69 13.29 -16.39
C VAL A 46 11.76 14.19 -15.15
N ALA A 47 11.04 13.85 -14.08
CA ALA A 47 11.05 14.61 -12.84
C ALA A 47 10.85 13.77 -11.57
N ASP A 48 11.51 14.20 -10.51
CA ASP A 48 11.25 13.73 -9.14
C ASP A 48 10.87 14.91 -8.23
N GLU A 49 10.67 14.65 -6.94
CA GLU A 49 10.36 15.68 -5.95
C GLU A 49 11.41 16.79 -5.85
N THR A 50 12.67 16.55 -6.21
CA THR A 50 13.75 17.55 -6.18
C THR A 50 13.57 18.63 -7.26
N ASN A 51 12.80 18.34 -8.31
CA ASN A 51 12.41 19.31 -9.32
C ASN A 51 11.29 20.25 -8.84
N PHE A 52 10.62 19.92 -7.74
CA PHE A 52 9.47 20.67 -7.22
C PHE A 52 9.80 21.52 -5.98
N THR A 53 11.07 21.84 -5.74
CA THR A 53 11.43 22.93 -4.82
C THR A 53 10.88 24.26 -5.34
N LYS A 54 10.63 25.22 -4.45
CA LYS A 54 9.95 26.50 -4.76
C LYS A 54 10.51 27.18 -6.02
N ASP A 55 11.84 27.24 -6.16
CA ASP A 55 12.50 27.91 -7.28
C ASP A 55 12.52 27.08 -8.57
N LYS A 56 12.52 25.74 -8.46
CA LYS A 56 12.63 24.84 -9.61
C LYS A 56 11.28 24.46 -10.21
N ARG A 57 10.21 24.48 -9.40
CA ARG A 57 8.86 24.09 -9.79
C ARG A 57 8.34 24.90 -10.97
N ALA A 58 8.43 26.23 -10.91
CA ALA A 58 7.96 27.11 -11.98
C ALA A 58 8.69 26.82 -13.32
N ARG A 59 10.01 26.61 -13.26
CA ARG A 59 10.82 26.24 -14.43
C ARG A 59 10.43 24.87 -15.00
N PHE A 60 10.17 23.88 -14.13
CA PHE A 60 9.73 22.56 -14.59
C PHE A 60 8.37 22.65 -15.30
N LEU A 61 7.37 23.27 -14.66
CA LEU A 61 6.03 23.40 -15.21
C LEU A 61 6.03 24.19 -16.52
N SER A 62 6.81 25.27 -16.61
CA SER A 62 6.95 26.05 -17.84
C SER A 62 7.55 25.22 -18.98
N ARG A 63 8.59 24.40 -18.71
CA ARG A 63 9.15 23.47 -19.71
C ARG A 63 8.13 22.41 -20.13
N ALA A 64 7.35 21.89 -19.20
CA ALA A 64 6.34 20.88 -19.46
C ALA A 64 5.20 21.41 -20.36
N ALA A 65 4.83 22.68 -20.19
CA ALA A 65 3.81 23.38 -20.96
C ALA A 65 4.30 23.82 -22.36
N THR A 66 5.50 24.39 -22.45
CA THR A 66 5.98 25.06 -23.67
C THR A 66 6.54 24.13 -24.75
N ALA A 67 7.09 22.98 -24.38
CA ALA A 67 7.67 22.04 -25.33
C ALA A 67 6.70 20.91 -25.71
N THR A 68 6.86 20.40 -26.93
CA THR A 68 6.17 19.20 -27.41
C THR A 68 6.85 17.96 -26.82
N TRP A 69 6.34 17.49 -25.69
CA TRP A 69 6.78 16.24 -25.07
C TRP A 69 5.89 15.08 -25.51
N ASP A 70 6.51 13.93 -25.76
CA ASP A 70 5.80 12.69 -26.01
C ASP A 70 5.19 12.12 -24.73
N ALA A 71 6.00 12.11 -23.67
CA ALA A 71 5.61 11.71 -22.33
C ALA A 71 6.33 12.53 -21.26
N ILE A 72 5.66 12.73 -20.12
CA ILE A 72 6.27 13.24 -18.90
C ILE A 72 6.33 12.09 -17.89
N ILE A 73 7.52 11.68 -17.47
CA ILE A 73 7.72 10.62 -16.48
C ILE A 73 8.03 11.25 -15.13
N ILE A 74 7.20 10.99 -14.13
CA ILE A 74 7.34 11.60 -12.80
C ILE A 74 7.22 10.57 -11.68
N THR A 75 7.79 10.89 -10.52
CA THR A 75 7.61 10.05 -9.33
C THR A 75 6.21 10.21 -8.70
N HIS A 76 5.72 9.19 -8.02
CA HIS A 76 4.51 9.28 -7.18
C HIS A 76 4.57 10.47 -6.20
N SER A 77 5.74 10.72 -5.61
CA SER A 77 5.99 11.86 -4.70
C SER A 77 5.93 13.21 -5.39
N ALA A 78 6.36 13.30 -6.65
CA ALA A 78 6.31 14.52 -7.45
C ALA A 78 4.89 14.86 -7.93
N PHE A 79 4.07 13.84 -8.23
CA PHE A 79 2.73 14.00 -8.79
C PHE A 79 1.79 14.88 -7.96
N LYS A 80 1.91 14.84 -6.63
CA LYS A 80 1.12 15.69 -5.72
C LYS A 80 1.34 17.19 -5.94
N PHE A 81 2.49 17.58 -6.50
CA PHE A 81 2.83 18.99 -6.72
C PHE A 81 2.29 19.54 -8.05
N ILE A 82 1.72 18.70 -8.90
CA ILE A 82 0.99 19.15 -10.08
C ILE A 82 -0.45 19.43 -9.63
N ALA A 83 -0.88 20.69 -9.74
CA ALA A 83 -2.23 21.07 -9.37
C ALA A 83 -3.20 20.90 -10.54
N VAL A 84 -4.48 20.78 -10.26
CA VAL A 84 -5.55 21.05 -11.23
C VAL A 84 -5.99 22.51 -11.12
N PRO A 85 -6.73 23.07 -12.10
CA PRO A 85 -7.35 24.38 -11.94
C PRO A 85 -8.21 24.46 -10.67
N SER A 86 -7.98 25.50 -9.85
CA SER A 86 -8.63 25.66 -8.54
C SER A 86 -10.15 25.62 -8.64
N ALA A 87 -10.73 26.29 -9.65
CA ALA A 87 -12.18 26.30 -9.89
C ALA A 87 -12.76 24.90 -10.15
N PHE A 88 -12.02 24.03 -10.84
CA PHE A 88 -12.46 22.65 -11.10
C PHE A 88 -12.46 21.82 -9.82
N GLU A 89 -11.40 21.92 -9.01
CA GLU A 89 -11.33 21.21 -7.73
C GLU A 89 -12.38 21.72 -6.73
N GLN A 90 -12.62 23.03 -6.70
CA GLN A 90 -13.66 23.64 -5.87
C GLN A 90 -15.06 23.14 -6.21
N GLN A 91 -15.39 23.02 -7.50
CA GLN A 91 -16.67 22.47 -7.94
C GLN A 91 -16.80 21.00 -7.51
N MET A 92 -15.77 20.18 -7.76
CA MET A 92 -15.78 18.78 -7.33
C MET A 92 -15.97 18.61 -5.83
N ILE A 93 -15.37 19.49 -5.02
CA ILE A 93 -15.54 19.46 -3.56
C ILE A 93 -16.97 19.85 -3.16
N HIS A 94 -17.57 20.85 -3.82
CA HIS A 94 -18.97 21.22 -3.57
C HIS A 94 -19.93 20.06 -3.88
N ASP A 95 -19.76 19.40 -5.04
CA ASP A 95 -20.60 18.25 -5.42
C ASP A 95 -20.51 17.12 -4.38
N GLU A 96 -19.31 16.87 -3.83
CA GLU A 96 -19.12 15.85 -2.79
C GLU A 96 -19.70 16.28 -1.42
N LEU A 97 -19.64 17.58 -1.10
CA LEU A 97 -20.24 18.13 0.12
C LEU A 97 -21.78 18.02 0.09
N GLU A 98 -22.41 18.32 -1.05
CA GLU A 98 -23.85 18.17 -1.26
C GLU A 98 -24.27 16.71 -1.08
N LEU A 99 -23.52 15.77 -1.66
CA LEU A 99 -23.74 14.33 -1.46
C LEU A 99 -23.68 13.93 0.03
N TYR A 100 -22.72 14.46 0.78
CA TYR A 100 -22.59 14.14 2.21
C TYR A 100 -23.69 14.79 3.05
N GLU A 101 -24.20 15.95 2.64
CA GLU A 101 -25.38 16.59 3.25
C GLU A 101 -26.63 15.74 3.05
N ASP A 102 -26.88 15.31 1.82
CA ASP A 102 -27.99 14.41 1.52
C ASP A 102 -27.90 13.11 2.31
N LEU A 103 -26.72 12.51 2.42
CA LEU A 103 -26.52 11.30 3.22
C LEU A 103 -26.79 11.55 4.70
N LEU A 104 -26.34 12.67 5.28
CA LEU A 104 -26.61 13.05 6.67
C LEU A 104 -28.12 13.14 6.97
N THR A 105 -28.93 13.60 6.01
CA THR A 105 -30.40 13.63 6.20
C THR A 105 -31.03 12.24 6.26
N LYS A 106 -30.40 11.24 5.62
CA LYS A 106 -30.87 9.85 5.58
C LYS A 106 -30.39 9.01 6.77
N VAL A 107 -29.36 9.45 7.50
CA VAL A 107 -28.85 8.74 8.70
C VAL A 107 -29.77 8.97 9.89
N ASP A 108 -30.14 7.88 10.58
CA ASP A 108 -30.92 7.92 11.82
C ASP A 108 -30.28 8.88 12.85
N SER A 109 -31.12 9.69 13.50
CA SER A 109 -30.71 10.58 14.59
C SER A 109 -30.04 9.90 15.77
N GLU A 110 -30.36 8.64 16.00
CA GLU A 110 -29.75 7.87 17.08
C GLU A 110 -28.37 7.28 16.70
N ASP A 111 -28.02 7.20 15.40
CA ASP A 111 -26.69 6.75 14.97
C ASP A 111 -25.64 7.87 15.03
N ARG A 112 -25.26 8.20 16.26
CA ARG A 112 -24.26 9.24 16.56
C ARG A 112 -22.88 8.94 15.95
N VAL A 113 -22.53 7.66 15.76
CA VAL A 113 -21.20 7.27 15.28
C VAL A 113 -21.07 7.57 13.79
N SER A 114 -22.04 7.13 12.99
CA SER A 114 -22.05 7.36 11.55
C SER A 114 -22.18 8.86 11.24
N ARG A 115 -23.05 9.59 11.96
CA ARG A 115 -23.16 11.05 11.85
C ARG A 115 -21.84 11.77 12.14
N LYS A 116 -21.18 11.47 13.27
CA LYS A 116 -19.90 12.08 13.63
C LYS A 116 -18.81 11.84 12.58
N ARG A 117 -18.83 10.68 11.91
CA ARG A 117 -17.87 10.39 10.82
C ARG A 117 -18.17 11.18 9.56
N LEU A 118 -19.44 11.27 9.15
CA LEU A 118 -19.84 12.09 8.00
C LEU A 118 -19.48 13.56 8.22
N GLU A 119 -19.75 14.11 9.42
CA GLU A 119 -19.34 15.47 9.79
C GLU A 119 -17.82 15.66 9.67
N ARG A 120 -17.02 14.69 10.13
CA ARG A 120 -15.56 14.74 9.99
C ARG A 120 -15.10 14.71 8.52
N LEU A 121 -15.77 13.94 7.66
CA LEU A 121 -15.47 13.92 6.23
C LEU A 121 -15.82 15.26 5.57
N LYS A 122 -16.95 15.86 5.95
CA LYS A 122 -17.34 17.21 5.52
C LYS A 122 -16.34 18.27 5.97
N GLU A 123 -15.96 18.27 7.24
CA GLU A 123 -14.95 19.17 7.81
C GLU A 123 -13.64 19.08 7.01
N GLY A 124 -13.16 17.87 6.70
CA GLY A 124 -11.96 17.69 5.89
C GLY A 124 -12.08 18.20 4.45
N LEU A 125 -13.28 18.14 3.84
CA LEU A 125 -13.54 18.74 2.53
C LEU A 125 -13.63 20.27 2.60
N GLN A 126 -14.23 20.82 3.65
CA GLN A 126 -14.30 22.26 3.90
C GLN A 126 -12.91 22.86 4.13
N GLU A 127 -12.08 22.24 4.96
CA GLU A 127 -10.68 22.65 5.16
C GLU A 127 -9.90 22.66 3.82
N ARG A 128 -10.13 21.66 2.95
CA ARG A 128 -9.50 21.64 1.63
C ARG A 128 -10.04 22.76 0.74
N LEU A 129 -11.34 23.03 0.76
CA LEU A 129 -11.97 24.11 -0.02
C LEU A 129 -11.39 25.47 0.37
N GLU A 130 -11.27 25.76 1.67
CA GLU A 130 -10.63 26.97 2.20
C GLU A 130 -9.15 27.05 1.77
N GLY A 131 -8.43 25.94 1.85
CA GLY A 131 -7.05 25.83 1.38
C GLY A 131 -6.87 26.13 -0.11
N LEU A 132 -7.87 25.85 -0.95
CA LEU A 132 -7.85 26.21 -2.37
C LEU A 132 -8.12 27.70 -2.58
N GLY A 133 -9.02 28.31 -1.81
CA GLY A 133 -9.30 29.75 -1.90
C GLY A 133 -8.09 30.64 -1.57
N THR A 134 -7.11 30.12 -0.82
CA THR A 134 -5.88 30.85 -0.48
C THR A 134 -4.73 30.65 -1.48
N ARG A 135 -4.87 29.74 -2.46
CA ARG A 135 -3.85 29.54 -3.49
C ARG A 135 -3.87 30.68 -4.51
N LYS A 136 -2.69 31.21 -4.82
CA LYS A 136 -2.51 32.12 -5.95
C LYS A 136 -2.67 31.37 -7.27
N ASP A 137 -3.49 31.90 -8.18
CA ASP A 137 -3.74 31.36 -9.52
C ASP A 137 -2.53 31.42 -10.48
N ASP A 138 -1.41 32.03 -10.07
CA ASP A 138 -0.19 32.16 -10.90
C ASP A 138 0.58 30.85 -11.16
N LEU A 139 0.07 29.71 -10.69
CA LEU A 139 0.74 28.42 -10.85
C LEU A 139 0.20 27.67 -12.08
N LEU A 140 1.10 27.36 -13.03
CA LEU A 140 0.80 26.41 -14.11
C LEU A 140 0.27 25.09 -13.53
N THR A 141 -0.91 24.68 -14.01
CA THR A 141 -1.62 23.47 -13.59
C THR A 141 -1.47 22.38 -14.66
N ILE A 142 -2.06 21.21 -14.41
CA ILE A 142 -2.13 20.14 -15.40
C ILE A 142 -2.81 20.59 -16.72
N SER A 143 -3.67 21.60 -16.65
CA SER A 143 -4.32 22.22 -17.82
C SER A 143 -3.29 22.81 -18.78
N GLU A 144 -2.41 23.68 -18.28
CA GLU A 144 -1.40 24.35 -19.11
C GLU A 144 -0.28 23.40 -19.55
N ILE A 145 -0.03 22.34 -18.78
CA ILE A 145 0.87 21.26 -19.21
C ILE A 145 0.30 20.55 -20.45
N GLY A 146 -1.02 20.49 -20.61
CA GLY A 146 -1.68 19.88 -21.76
C GLY A 146 -1.56 18.35 -21.78
N VAL A 147 -1.59 17.72 -20.60
CA VAL A 147 -1.64 16.26 -20.46
C VAL A 147 -3.07 15.78 -20.70
N ASP A 148 -3.21 14.76 -21.54
CA ASP A 148 -4.51 14.19 -21.94
C ASP A 148 -4.64 12.69 -21.64
N GLN A 149 -3.62 12.08 -21.01
CA GLN A 149 -3.71 10.75 -20.42
C GLN A 149 -2.73 10.63 -19.24
N ILE A 150 -3.18 10.03 -18.14
CA ILE A 150 -2.38 9.69 -16.97
C ILE A 150 -2.24 8.16 -16.93
N ILE A 151 -1.01 7.68 -16.82
CA ILE A 151 -0.70 6.26 -16.58
C ILE A 151 -0.01 6.17 -15.23
N VAL A 152 -0.52 5.33 -14.33
CA VAL A 152 0.06 5.11 -13.00
C VAL A 152 0.59 3.69 -12.89
N ASP A 153 1.90 3.55 -12.71
CA ASP A 153 2.54 2.29 -12.35
C ASP A 153 2.52 2.09 -10.83
N GLU A 154 2.49 0.85 -10.38
CA GLU A 154 2.23 0.47 -8.98
C GLU A 154 1.00 1.23 -8.41
N ALA A 155 -0.08 1.24 -9.20
CA ALA A 155 -1.31 2.00 -8.94
C ALA A 155 -2.00 1.62 -7.63
N GLN A 156 -1.65 0.49 -7.04
CA GLN A 156 -2.16 0.11 -5.74
C GLN A 156 -1.81 1.15 -4.66
N GLU A 157 -0.78 1.99 -4.80
CA GLU A 157 -0.52 3.12 -3.88
C GLU A 157 -1.60 4.22 -3.91
N PHE A 158 -2.53 4.19 -4.88
CA PHE A 158 -3.57 5.20 -5.11
C PHE A 158 -5.01 4.68 -4.92
N ARG A 159 -5.18 3.45 -4.44
CA ARG A 159 -6.47 2.73 -4.39
C ARG A 159 -7.38 3.08 -3.20
N LYS A 160 -6.99 4.01 -2.32
CA LYS A 160 -7.73 4.36 -1.10
C LYS A 160 -8.41 5.71 -1.24
N LEU A 161 -9.52 5.77 -1.96
CA LEU A 161 -10.32 6.99 -2.09
C LEU A 161 -11.29 7.11 -0.91
N SER A 162 -11.57 8.33 -0.44
CA SER A 162 -12.57 8.52 0.61
C SER A 162 -13.96 8.18 0.10
N PHE A 163 -14.80 7.61 0.94
CA PHE A 163 -16.20 7.35 0.64
C PHE A 163 -17.06 7.48 1.90
N ALA A 164 -18.29 7.90 1.73
CA ALA A 164 -19.28 7.94 2.81
C ALA A 164 -19.90 6.55 3.02
N THR A 165 -20.13 6.19 4.28
CA THR A 165 -20.76 4.91 4.65
C THR A 165 -21.42 4.99 6.03
N ASN A 166 -22.57 4.34 6.16
CA ASN A 166 -23.26 4.13 7.44
C ASN A 166 -22.85 2.82 8.12
N MET A 167 -22.04 1.98 7.47
CA MET A 167 -21.55 0.69 7.99
C MET A 167 -20.36 0.89 8.96
N SER A 168 -20.52 1.78 9.93
CA SER A 168 -19.42 2.30 10.76
C SER A 168 -18.84 1.28 11.76
N THR A 169 -19.61 0.25 12.12
CA THR A 169 -19.25 -0.80 13.08
C THR A 169 -18.54 -2.00 12.45
N LEU A 170 -18.58 -2.15 11.12
CA LEU A 170 -17.98 -3.29 10.43
C LEU A 170 -16.46 -3.16 10.39
N LYS A 171 -15.73 -4.14 10.93
CA LYS A 171 -14.27 -4.19 10.74
C LYS A 171 -13.93 -4.52 9.29
N GLY A 172 -12.89 -3.87 8.78
CA GLY A 172 -12.38 -4.08 7.41
C GLY A 172 -12.85 -3.04 6.39
N ILE A 173 -13.65 -2.06 6.81
CA ILE A 173 -14.03 -0.89 6.02
C ILE A 173 -13.38 0.34 6.64
N ASP A 174 -12.46 0.96 5.91
CA ASP A 174 -11.89 2.27 6.27
C ASP A 174 -12.34 3.31 5.25
N PRO A 175 -13.30 4.19 5.60
CA PRO A 175 -13.80 5.23 4.70
C PRO A 175 -12.81 6.37 4.51
N ASN A 176 -11.74 6.44 5.32
CA ASN A 176 -10.76 7.51 5.20
C ASN A 176 -9.82 7.20 4.04
N GLY A 177 -9.92 8.03 2.99
CA GLY A 177 -9.02 7.97 1.86
C GLY A 177 -7.65 8.58 2.15
N SER A 178 -6.75 8.38 1.19
CA SER A 178 -5.43 9.00 1.17
C SER A 178 -5.42 10.25 0.29
N GLN A 179 -4.57 11.23 0.63
CA GLN A 179 -4.31 12.39 -0.24
C GLN A 179 -3.90 11.97 -1.65
N ARG A 180 -3.10 10.90 -1.78
CA ARG A 180 -2.63 10.40 -3.08
C ARG A 180 -3.79 9.96 -3.96
N ALA A 181 -4.72 9.17 -3.42
CA ALA A 181 -5.89 8.72 -4.16
C ALA A 181 -6.79 9.90 -4.58
N TRP A 182 -6.97 10.88 -3.70
CA TRP A 182 -7.69 12.12 -4.05
C TRP A 182 -7.01 12.88 -5.19
N ASP A 183 -5.69 13.09 -5.09
CA ASP A 183 -4.90 13.78 -6.12
C ASP A 183 -5.05 13.11 -7.49
N LEU A 184 -5.05 11.77 -7.53
CA LEU A 184 -5.28 11.01 -8.76
C LEU A 184 -6.73 11.12 -9.25
N TYR A 185 -7.69 11.05 -8.33
CA TYR A 185 -9.11 11.14 -8.66
C TYR A 185 -9.43 12.50 -9.30
N VAL A 186 -9.06 13.61 -8.67
CA VAL A 186 -9.33 14.96 -9.21
C VAL A 186 -8.61 15.19 -10.54
N LYS A 187 -7.33 14.81 -10.65
CA LYS A 187 -6.58 14.94 -11.90
C LYS A 187 -7.16 14.08 -13.03
N SER A 188 -7.53 12.84 -12.75
CA SER A 188 -8.14 11.96 -13.76
C SER A 188 -9.48 12.51 -14.20
N ARG A 189 -10.32 13.03 -13.30
CA ARG A 189 -11.57 13.70 -13.65
C ARG A 189 -11.35 14.94 -14.51
N PHE A 190 -10.30 15.73 -14.23
CA PHE A 190 -9.97 16.87 -15.08
C PHE A 190 -9.52 16.42 -16.47
N VAL A 191 -8.63 15.43 -16.57
CA VAL A 191 -8.14 14.90 -17.85
C VAL A 191 -9.27 14.22 -18.65
N GLU A 192 -10.25 13.62 -17.99
CA GLU A 192 -11.46 13.07 -18.62
C GLU A 192 -12.23 14.12 -19.41
N THR A 193 -12.26 15.38 -18.95
CA THR A 193 -12.88 16.49 -19.71
C THR A 193 -12.14 16.83 -21.01
N LYS A 194 -10.89 16.38 -21.16
CA LYS A 194 -10.04 16.59 -22.33
C LYS A 194 -10.02 15.38 -23.26
N ASN A 195 -9.99 14.17 -22.69
CA ASN A 195 -9.95 12.92 -23.43
C ASN A 195 -10.86 11.86 -22.79
N PRO A 196 -12.19 11.93 -23.06
CA PRO A 196 -13.16 11.01 -22.49
C PRO A 196 -12.86 9.55 -22.84
N GLY A 197 -12.98 8.66 -21.85
CA GLY A 197 -12.74 7.22 -21.95
C GLY A 197 -11.27 6.81 -21.99
N ARG A 198 -10.32 7.76 -21.96
CA ARG A 198 -8.87 7.48 -22.08
C ARG A 198 -7.99 8.20 -21.06
N ALA A 199 -8.59 8.93 -20.12
CA ALA A 199 -7.85 9.80 -19.22
C ALA A 199 -6.92 9.08 -18.25
N LEU A 200 -7.23 7.82 -17.90
CA LEU A 200 -6.53 7.11 -16.83
C LEU A 200 -6.27 5.65 -17.19
N VAL A 201 -5.03 5.21 -16.99
CA VAL A 201 -4.60 3.81 -17.03
C VAL A 201 -3.89 3.48 -15.72
N LEU A 202 -4.32 2.39 -15.07
CA LEU A 202 -3.71 1.90 -13.83
C LEU A 202 -2.99 0.57 -14.11
N ALA A 203 -1.72 0.49 -13.76
CA ALA A 203 -0.93 -0.74 -13.80
C ALA A 203 -0.59 -1.17 -12.36
N SER A 204 -0.92 -2.42 -12.02
CA SER A 204 -0.64 -2.96 -10.70
C SER A 204 -0.57 -4.48 -10.74
N GLY A 205 0.43 -5.06 -10.07
CA GLY A 205 0.46 -6.50 -9.80
C GLY A 205 -0.47 -6.94 -8.66
N THR A 206 -0.94 -6.00 -7.84
CA THR A 206 -1.78 -6.25 -6.66
C THR A 206 -2.85 -5.16 -6.52
N PRO A 207 -3.80 -5.07 -7.47
CA PRO A 207 -4.74 -3.95 -7.51
C PRO A 207 -5.59 -3.85 -6.24
N ILE A 208 -5.88 -4.99 -5.60
CA ILE A 208 -6.76 -5.09 -4.42
C ILE A 208 -6.10 -6.00 -3.37
N THR A 209 -6.17 -5.63 -2.10
CA THR A 209 -5.64 -6.40 -0.96
C THR A 209 -6.74 -6.94 -0.03
N ASN A 210 -7.90 -7.28 -0.60
CA ASN A 210 -9.07 -7.87 0.06
C ASN A 210 -9.89 -6.92 0.96
N THR A 211 -10.00 -5.64 0.61
CA THR A 211 -10.98 -4.76 1.26
C THR A 211 -12.05 -4.28 0.28
N LEU A 212 -13.30 -4.25 0.74
CA LEU A 212 -14.45 -3.73 -0.01
C LEU A 212 -14.17 -2.31 -0.54
N GLY A 213 -13.61 -1.45 0.31
CA GLY A 213 -13.32 -0.06 -0.02
C GLY A 213 -12.32 0.11 -1.16
N GLU A 214 -11.34 -0.78 -1.30
CA GLU A 214 -10.36 -0.72 -2.40
C GLU A 214 -10.99 -1.07 -3.75
N MET A 215 -11.81 -2.13 -3.78
CA MET A 215 -12.53 -2.52 -4.99
C MET A 215 -13.51 -1.42 -5.44
N PHE A 216 -14.28 -0.89 -4.50
CA PHE A 216 -15.18 0.24 -4.76
C PHE A 216 -14.40 1.48 -5.24
N SER A 217 -13.26 1.80 -4.62
CA SER A 217 -12.42 2.94 -5.02
C SER A 217 -11.93 2.81 -6.47
N ILE A 218 -11.50 1.61 -6.88
CA ILE A 218 -11.04 1.37 -8.26
C ILE A 218 -12.21 1.47 -9.24
N GLN A 219 -13.38 0.92 -8.92
CA GLN A 219 -14.57 1.07 -9.75
C GLN A 219 -15.03 2.54 -9.81
N ARG A 220 -14.87 3.32 -8.75
CA ARG A 220 -15.14 4.76 -8.77
C ARG A 220 -14.13 5.54 -9.61
N LEU A 221 -12.88 5.08 -9.69
CA LEU A 221 -11.84 5.67 -10.54
C LEU A 221 -12.05 5.38 -12.03
N LEU A 222 -12.41 4.14 -12.39
CA LEU A 222 -12.40 3.65 -13.77
C LEU A 222 -13.80 3.35 -14.36
N GLY A 223 -14.80 3.05 -13.53
CA GLY A 223 -16.14 2.61 -13.92
C GLY A 223 -17.27 3.46 -13.34
N ARG A 224 -17.03 4.75 -13.08
CA ARG A 224 -17.98 5.65 -12.42
C ARG A 224 -19.35 5.70 -13.10
N GLU A 225 -19.39 5.80 -14.43
CA GLU A 225 -20.65 5.86 -15.18
C GLU A 225 -21.43 4.56 -15.01
N ALA A 226 -20.76 3.42 -15.13
CA ALA A 226 -21.35 2.10 -14.92
C ALA A 226 -21.90 1.91 -13.50
N LEU A 227 -21.25 2.48 -12.47
CA LEU A 227 -21.76 2.50 -11.10
C LEU A 227 -23.00 3.39 -10.99
N ALA A 228 -22.98 4.58 -11.58
CA ALA A 228 -24.10 5.52 -11.53
C ALA A 228 -25.36 4.95 -12.18
N GLU A 229 -25.23 4.39 -13.39
CA GLU A 229 -26.32 3.75 -14.14
C GLU A 229 -27.01 2.62 -13.38
N ARG A 230 -26.25 1.91 -12.52
CA ARG A 230 -26.75 0.79 -11.71
C ARG A 230 -27.23 1.21 -10.32
N GLY A 231 -27.14 2.49 -9.96
CA GLY A 231 -27.44 2.96 -8.61
C GLY A 231 -26.43 2.49 -7.55
N LEU A 232 -25.21 2.12 -7.96
CA LEU A 232 -24.15 1.57 -7.11
C LEU A 232 -23.01 2.58 -6.87
N HIS A 233 -23.26 3.86 -7.13
CA HIS A 233 -22.28 4.93 -6.95
C HIS A 233 -22.11 5.35 -5.47
N GLU A 234 -23.05 4.97 -4.60
CA GLU A 234 -22.91 5.07 -3.15
C GLU A 234 -22.31 3.77 -2.59
N PHE A 235 -21.35 3.88 -1.65
CA PHE A 235 -20.66 2.72 -1.10
C PHE A 235 -21.60 1.75 -0.38
N ASP A 236 -22.60 2.24 0.36
CA ASP A 236 -23.51 1.37 1.10
C ASP A 236 -24.40 0.53 0.17
N ALA A 237 -24.88 1.13 -0.93
CA ALA A 237 -25.63 0.42 -1.96
C ALA A 237 -24.75 -0.65 -2.62
N TRP A 238 -23.51 -0.31 -2.93
CA TRP A 238 -22.53 -1.23 -3.47
C TRP A 238 -22.18 -2.39 -2.51
N ALA A 239 -21.92 -2.07 -1.25
CA ALA A 239 -21.56 -3.04 -0.21
C ALA A 239 -22.73 -3.97 0.13
N SER A 240 -23.98 -3.48 0.10
CA SER A 240 -25.17 -4.31 0.25
C SER A 240 -25.35 -5.30 -0.91
N CYS A 241 -24.97 -4.90 -2.13
CA CYS A 241 -25.08 -5.74 -3.32
C CYS A 241 -23.99 -6.82 -3.39
N PHE A 242 -22.75 -6.48 -3.03
CA PHE A 242 -21.59 -7.36 -3.24
C PHE A 242 -20.95 -7.89 -1.96
N GLY A 243 -21.43 -7.45 -0.80
CA GLY A 243 -20.80 -7.77 0.47
C GLY A 243 -21.62 -8.69 1.38
N ASP A 244 -20.99 -9.75 1.89
CA ASP A 244 -21.51 -10.55 3.01
C ASP A 244 -20.67 -10.38 4.29
N THR A 245 -21.36 -10.33 5.43
CA THR A 245 -20.78 -10.03 6.74
C THR A 245 -20.96 -11.20 7.68
N THR A 246 -19.88 -11.66 8.31
CA THR A 246 -19.95 -12.69 9.35
C THR A 246 -19.50 -12.13 10.69
N THR A 247 -20.10 -12.65 11.75
CA THR A 247 -19.67 -12.35 13.13
C THR A 247 -18.88 -13.53 13.65
N GLU A 248 -17.59 -13.31 13.87
CA GLU A 248 -16.67 -14.34 14.36
C GLU A 248 -16.07 -13.94 15.71
N LEU A 249 -15.70 -14.94 16.52
CA LEU A 249 -15.00 -14.72 17.77
C LEU A 249 -13.49 -14.49 17.51
N GLU A 250 -13.00 -13.27 17.70
CA GLU A 250 -11.57 -12.93 17.58
C GLU A 250 -10.85 -13.02 18.93
N ILE A 251 -9.66 -13.65 18.94
CA ILE A 251 -8.74 -13.62 20.09
C ILE A 251 -8.10 -12.23 20.16
N GLN A 252 -8.35 -11.52 21.25
CA GLN A 252 -7.69 -10.27 21.59
C GLN A 252 -6.26 -10.50 22.10
N PRO A 253 -5.39 -9.46 22.15
CA PRO A 253 -4.06 -9.57 22.76
C PRO A 253 -4.07 -10.13 24.19
N SER A 254 -5.19 -9.94 24.91
CA SER A 254 -5.46 -10.50 26.24
C SER A 254 -5.69 -12.01 26.28
N GLY A 255 -5.84 -12.67 25.14
CA GLY A 255 -6.20 -14.08 25.02
C GLY A 255 -7.70 -14.38 25.11
N LYS A 256 -8.56 -13.36 25.27
CA LYS A 256 -10.02 -13.51 25.30
C LYS A 256 -10.65 -13.40 23.92
N TYR A 257 -11.77 -14.07 23.73
CA TYR A 257 -12.58 -13.99 22.52
C TYR A 257 -13.57 -12.81 22.60
N LYS A 258 -13.68 -12.02 21.52
CA LYS A 258 -14.72 -10.99 21.34
C LYS A 258 -15.43 -11.21 20.01
N PRO A 259 -16.78 -11.21 19.98
CA PRO A 259 -17.51 -11.25 18.72
C PRO A 259 -17.20 -9.98 17.94
N VAL A 260 -16.74 -10.16 16.71
CA VAL A 260 -16.38 -9.10 15.79
C VAL A 260 -17.04 -9.40 14.47
N SER A 261 -17.94 -8.50 14.05
CA SER A 261 -18.52 -8.52 12.73
C SER A 261 -17.51 -7.95 11.74
N ARG A 262 -17.14 -8.77 10.76
CA ARG A 262 -16.23 -8.41 9.68
C ARG A 262 -16.88 -8.70 8.34
N PHE A 263 -16.35 -8.06 7.32
CA PHE A 263 -16.58 -8.53 5.97
C PHE A 263 -15.95 -9.92 5.78
N ALA A 264 -16.76 -10.88 5.35
CA ALA A 264 -16.35 -12.29 5.28
C ALA A 264 -16.00 -12.72 3.86
N SER A 265 -16.84 -12.35 2.90
CA SER A 265 -16.70 -12.77 1.51
C SER A 265 -17.54 -11.90 0.58
N PHE A 266 -17.14 -11.86 -0.69
CA PHE A 266 -17.96 -11.23 -1.73
C PHE A 266 -19.11 -12.15 -2.11
N VAL A 267 -20.30 -11.56 -2.26
CA VAL A 267 -21.47 -12.18 -2.89
C VAL A 267 -21.70 -11.56 -4.25
N ASN A 268 -22.49 -12.22 -5.11
CA ASN A 268 -22.68 -11.80 -6.50
C ASN A 268 -21.34 -11.60 -7.23
N VAL A 269 -20.40 -12.51 -6.96
CA VAL A 269 -19.03 -12.49 -7.49
C VAL A 269 -18.99 -12.49 -9.02
N PRO A 270 -19.84 -13.24 -9.75
CA PRO A 270 -19.87 -13.18 -11.21
C PRO A 270 -20.14 -11.77 -11.74
N GLU A 271 -21.13 -11.08 -11.19
CA GLU A 271 -21.52 -9.71 -11.57
C GLU A 271 -20.41 -8.71 -11.22
N LEU A 272 -19.83 -8.85 -10.01
CA LEU A 272 -18.72 -8.01 -9.58
C LEU A 272 -17.49 -8.17 -10.51
N ILE A 273 -17.16 -9.41 -10.88
CA ILE A 273 -16.08 -9.71 -11.83
C ILE A 273 -16.41 -9.15 -13.20
N ALA A 274 -17.65 -9.27 -13.67
CA ALA A 274 -18.06 -8.72 -14.96
C ALA A 274 -17.90 -7.20 -15.00
N MET A 275 -18.32 -6.50 -13.94
CA MET A 275 -18.12 -5.05 -13.80
C MET A 275 -16.65 -4.67 -13.75
N PHE A 276 -15.82 -5.44 -13.05
CA PHE A 276 -14.37 -5.19 -12.98
C PHE A 276 -13.68 -5.42 -14.34
N ARG A 277 -13.97 -6.56 -14.98
CA ARG A 277 -13.38 -6.93 -16.28
C ARG A 277 -13.82 -6.04 -17.44
N ALA A 278 -14.86 -5.23 -17.26
CA ALA A 278 -15.27 -4.24 -18.26
C ALA A 278 -14.19 -3.16 -18.49
N PHE A 279 -13.33 -2.90 -17.51
CA PHE A 279 -12.24 -1.92 -17.61
C PHE A 279 -10.86 -2.48 -17.25
N ALA A 280 -10.77 -3.73 -16.79
CA ALA A 280 -9.54 -4.35 -16.34
C ALA A 280 -9.15 -5.55 -17.21
N ASP A 281 -7.91 -5.52 -17.70
CA ASP A 281 -7.23 -6.70 -18.24
C ASP A 281 -6.41 -7.36 -17.12
N VAL A 282 -6.61 -8.66 -16.90
CA VAL A 282 -6.06 -9.39 -15.75
C VAL A 282 -5.32 -10.63 -16.23
N VAL A 283 -4.01 -10.63 -15.99
CA VAL A 283 -3.14 -11.77 -16.27
C VAL A 283 -2.86 -12.52 -14.97
N MET A 284 -3.27 -13.78 -14.90
CA MET A 284 -3.11 -14.64 -13.73
C MET A 284 -1.77 -15.40 -13.80
N PRO A 285 -1.23 -15.86 -12.65
CA PRO A 285 -0.03 -16.69 -12.65
C PRO A 285 -0.11 -17.94 -13.53
N ALA A 286 -1.32 -18.50 -13.71
CA ALA A 286 -1.54 -19.63 -14.61
C ALA A 286 -1.25 -19.27 -16.08
N ASP A 287 -1.64 -18.07 -16.52
CA ASP A 287 -1.42 -17.57 -17.88
C ASP A 287 0.08 -17.32 -18.13
N LEU A 288 0.83 -17.00 -17.08
CA LEU A 288 2.27 -16.76 -17.16
C LEU A 288 3.11 -18.04 -17.21
N ARG A 289 2.59 -19.18 -16.73
CA ARG A 289 3.37 -20.45 -16.64
C ARG A 289 3.88 -20.96 -17.98
N GLU A 290 3.23 -20.58 -19.09
CA GLU A 290 3.70 -20.90 -20.44
C GLU A 290 4.94 -20.11 -20.84
N TYR A 291 5.13 -18.92 -20.27
CA TYR A 291 6.19 -17.97 -20.62
C TYR A 291 7.32 -17.93 -19.61
N VAL A 292 7.06 -18.30 -18.34
CA VAL A 292 8.06 -18.28 -17.27
C VAL A 292 8.10 -19.59 -16.50
N LYS A 293 9.33 -20.04 -16.21
CA LYS A 293 9.57 -21.20 -15.35
C LYS A 293 9.52 -20.77 -13.88
N VAL A 294 8.51 -21.25 -13.15
CA VAL A 294 8.39 -21.03 -11.70
C VAL A 294 8.93 -22.26 -10.96
N PRO A 295 9.88 -22.12 -10.03
CA PRO A 295 10.36 -23.25 -9.23
C PRO A 295 9.28 -23.85 -8.34
N ASP A 296 9.28 -25.17 -8.20
CA ASP A 296 8.41 -25.87 -7.26
C ASP A 296 8.88 -25.70 -5.82
N ILE A 297 7.93 -25.69 -4.88
CA ILE A 297 8.23 -25.75 -3.45
C ILE A 297 8.70 -27.18 -3.15
N SER A 298 9.93 -27.35 -2.67
CA SER A 298 10.53 -28.68 -2.42
C SER A 298 9.69 -29.58 -1.51
N THR A 299 9.00 -29.00 -0.52
CA THR A 299 8.11 -29.72 0.41
C THR A 299 6.67 -29.84 -0.09
N GLY A 300 6.38 -29.44 -1.33
CA GLY A 300 5.05 -29.40 -1.95
C GLY A 300 4.10 -28.33 -1.40
N ARG A 301 4.33 -27.84 -0.17
CA ARG A 301 3.54 -26.79 0.49
C ARG A 301 4.36 -25.96 1.46
N ARG A 302 3.85 -24.79 1.82
CA ARG A 302 4.41 -23.92 2.88
C ARG A 302 4.43 -24.66 4.22
N GLN A 303 5.53 -24.54 4.95
CA GLN A 303 5.69 -25.11 6.29
C GLN A 303 5.34 -24.05 7.35
N ILE A 304 4.50 -24.40 8.32
CA ILE A 304 4.11 -23.52 9.43
C ILE A 304 4.74 -24.06 10.70
N LEU A 305 5.63 -23.29 11.31
CA LEU A 305 6.25 -23.59 12.61
C LEU A 305 5.52 -22.82 13.71
N THR A 306 4.95 -23.54 14.67
CA THR A 306 4.14 -22.95 15.76
C THR A 306 4.84 -23.07 17.10
N ALA A 307 5.16 -21.94 17.72
CA ALA A 307 5.59 -21.88 19.11
C ALA A 307 4.39 -22.03 20.07
N LYS A 308 4.51 -22.87 21.09
CA LYS A 308 3.48 -22.97 22.14
C LYS A 308 3.60 -21.77 23.09
N PRO A 309 2.48 -21.19 23.56
CA PRO A 309 2.51 -20.12 24.56
C PRO A 309 3.20 -20.59 25.86
N THR A 310 4.29 -19.94 26.23
CA THR A 310 5.01 -20.21 27.48
C THR A 310 4.20 -19.73 28.69
N PRO A 311 4.48 -20.23 29.91
CA PRO A 311 3.85 -19.72 31.13
C PRO A 311 4.04 -18.22 31.32
N ALA A 312 5.26 -17.70 31.09
CA ALA A 312 5.55 -16.27 31.21
C ALA A 312 4.76 -15.44 30.19
N PHE A 313 4.61 -15.94 28.95
CA PHE A 313 3.81 -15.23 27.94
C PHE A 313 2.33 -15.22 28.32
N LYS A 314 1.79 -16.31 28.85
CA LYS A 314 0.41 -16.36 29.36
C LYS A 314 0.18 -15.39 30.52
N SER A 315 1.15 -15.26 31.44
CA SER A 315 1.10 -14.25 32.51
C SER A 315 1.09 -12.84 31.93
N TYR A 316 1.91 -12.56 30.92
CA TYR A 316 1.90 -11.25 30.25
C TYR A 316 0.56 -10.96 29.54
N GLN A 317 -0.10 -11.97 28.96
CA GLN A 317 -1.44 -11.79 28.38
C GLN A 317 -2.48 -11.33 29.41
N GLN A 318 -2.37 -11.76 30.68
CA GLN A 318 -3.23 -11.27 31.76
C GLN A 318 -2.98 -9.80 32.11
N ILE A 319 -1.73 -9.34 31.97
CA ILE A 319 -1.38 -7.92 32.11
C ILE A 319 -2.02 -7.11 30.97
N LEU A 320 -1.93 -7.61 29.73
CA LEU A 320 -2.60 -6.98 28.59
C LEU A 320 -4.13 -6.92 28.77
N ASP A 321 -4.75 -7.97 29.32
CA ASP A 321 -6.19 -7.97 29.65
C ASP A 321 -6.56 -6.85 30.63
N THR A 322 -5.75 -6.66 31.67
CA THR A 322 -5.96 -5.61 32.66
C THR A 322 -5.83 -4.23 32.02
N ARG A 323 -4.84 -4.04 31.15
CA ARG A 323 -4.64 -2.79 30.40
C ARG A 323 -5.83 -2.48 29.48
N ILE A 324 -6.34 -3.48 28.74
CA ILE A 324 -7.52 -3.32 27.87
C ILE A 324 -8.74 -2.90 28.69
N LYS A 325 -9.02 -3.58 29.81
CA LYS A 325 -10.15 -3.23 30.68
C LYS A 325 -10.05 -1.81 31.21
N ALA A 326 -8.85 -1.39 31.63
CA ALA A 326 -8.63 -0.02 32.11
C ALA A 326 -8.89 1.03 31.01
N ILE A 327 -8.54 0.72 29.75
CA ILE A 327 -8.85 1.57 28.59
C ILE A 327 -10.36 1.59 28.32
N GLU A 328 -11.04 0.44 28.36
CA GLU A 328 -12.49 0.34 28.14
C GLU A 328 -13.30 1.06 29.23
N MET A 329 -12.80 1.12 30.47
CA MET A 329 -13.41 1.81 31.59
C MET A 329 -13.07 3.30 31.67
N ARG A 330 -12.17 3.80 30.81
CA ARG A 330 -11.74 5.21 30.86
C ARG A 330 -12.88 6.12 30.36
N GLU A 331 -13.20 7.13 31.17
CA GLU A 331 -14.07 8.22 30.74
C GLU A 331 -13.24 9.33 30.07
N GLY A 332 -13.67 9.80 28.90
CA GLY A 332 -12.99 10.86 28.16
C GLY A 332 -11.96 10.37 27.14
N SER A 333 -11.33 11.32 26.44
CA SER A 333 -10.32 11.01 25.42
C SER A 333 -8.95 10.74 26.05
N ALA A 334 -8.18 9.82 25.44
CA ALA A 334 -6.83 9.51 25.88
C ALA A 334 -5.91 10.73 25.76
N GLN A 335 -5.09 10.96 26.78
CA GLN A 335 -4.10 12.03 26.82
C GLN A 335 -2.70 11.53 26.39
N PRO A 336 -1.79 12.42 25.98
CA PRO A 336 -0.42 12.03 25.66
C PRO A 336 0.25 11.29 26.83
N GLY A 337 0.74 10.07 26.57
CA GLY A 337 1.34 9.19 27.57
C GLY A 337 0.40 8.14 28.13
N ASP A 338 -0.92 8.29 27.92
CA ASP A 338 -1.87 7.25 28.27
C ASP A 338 -1.70 6.02 27.39
N ASP A 339 -1.98 4.87 27.98
CA ASP A 339 -2.14 3.63 27.22
C ASP A 339 -3.40 3.71 26.35
N ILE A 340 -3.29 3.26 25.10
CA ILE A 340 -4.36 3.16 24.12
C ILE A 340 -4.41 1.74 23.55
N LEU A 341 -5.53 1.36 22.92
CA LEU A 341 -5.66 -0.01 22.42
C LEU A 341 -4.55 -0.38 21.40
N LEU A 342 -4.10 0.59 20.60
CA LEU A 342 -3.01 0.39 19.63
C LEU A 342 -1.66 0.09 20.31
N SER A 343 -1.33 0.74 21.43
CA SER A 343 -0.09 0.47 22.17
C SER A 343 -0.13 -0.93 22.80
N VAL A 344 -1.28 -1.33 23.37
CA VAL A 344 -1.46 -2.68 23.92
C VAL A 344 -1.35 -3.76 22.84
N ILE A 345 -1.96 -3.56 21.67
CA ILE A 345 -1.82 -4.47 20.52
C ILE A 345 -0.37 -4.55 20.07
N THR A 346 0.32 -3.41 20.00
CA THR A 346 1.73 -3.34 19.60
C THR A 346 2.61 -4.13 20.56
N ASP A 347 2.42 -3.95 21.87
CA ASP A 347 3.13 -4.74 22.89
C ASP A 347 2.80 -6.23 22.80
N GLY A 348 1.53 -6.59 22.62
CA GLY A 348 1.12 -7.98 22.43
C GLY A 348 1.79 -8.63 21.22
N ARG A 349 1.91 -7.93 20.09
CA ARG A 349 2.62 -8.42 18.89
C ARG A 349 4.11 -8.66 19.16
N HIS A 350 4.77 -7.76 19.89
CA HIS A 350 6.18 -7.90 20.25
C HIS A 350 6.39 -9.05 21.24
N ALA A 351 5.58 -9.11 22.30
CA ALA A 351 5.60 -10.17 23.30
C ALA A 351 5.36 -11.55 22.69
N ALA A 352 4.51 -11.65 21.66
CA ALA A 352 4.22 -12.89 20.96
C ALA A 352 5.39 -13.42 20.11
N ILE A 353 6.43 -12.61 19.88
CA ILE A 353 7.68 -13.04 19.24
C ILE A 353 8.70 -13.42 20.32
N ASP A 354 8.94 -12.49 21.25
CA ASP A 354 9.86 -12.66 22.37
C ASP A 354 9.50 -11.69 23.50
N LEU A 355 9.37 -12.19 24.73
CA LEU A 355 9.00 -11.38 25.89
C LEU A 355 10.03 -10.28 26.21
N ARG A 356 11.29 -10.43 25.81
CA ARG A 356 12.33 -9.40 26.06
C ARG A 356 12.04 -8.07 25.38
N LEU A 357 11.19 -8.06 24.35
CA LEU A 357 10.74 -6.83 23.70
C LEU A 357 9.78 -6.00 24.56
N VAL A 358 9.18 -6.59 25.58
CA VAL A 358 8.23 -5.91 26.48
C VAL A 358 8.64 -5.97 27.95
N MET A 359 9.47 -6.93 28.29
CA MET A 359 10.00 -7.18 29.63
C MET A 359 11.51 -7.41 29.53
N PRO A 360 12.34 -6.35 29.54
CA PRO A 360 13.79 -6.47 29.35
C PRO A 360 14.50 -7.35 30.39
N ALA A 361 13.90 -7.50 31.58
CA ALA A 361 14.41 -8.37 32.64
C ALA A 361 14.09 -9.86 32.44
N ASN A 362 13.34 -10.23 31.40
CA ASN A 362 13.00 -11.62 31.11
C ASN A 362 14.20 -12.32 30.47
N ASP A 363 14.45 -13.57 30.86
CA ASP A 363 15.46 -14.40 30.21
C ASP A 363 15.00 -14.88 28.83
N ASN A 364 15.95 -15.45 28.07
CA ASN A 364 15.63 -16.11 26.81
C ASN A 364 14.79 -17.37 27.04
N GLU A 365 13.61 -17.43 26.45
CA GLU A 365 12.72 -18.59 26.50
C GLU A 365 13.05 -19.58 25.39
N GLU A 366 13.47 -20.80 25.77
CA GLU A 366 13.99 -21.81 24.84
C GLU A 366 13.07 -22.10 23.64
N ASP A 367 11.76 -22.15 23.84
CA ASP A 367 10.77 -22.51 22.81
C ASP A 367 10.00 -21.32 22.22
N ASN A 368 10.54 -20.10 22.35
CA ASN A 368 9.94 -18.93 21.71
C ASN A 368 10.11 -18.96 20.17
N LYS A 369 9.41 -18.06 19.48
CA LYS A 369 9.40 -18.02 18.01
C LYS A 369 10.78 -17.70 17.41
N LEU A 370 11.57 -16.86 18.08
CA LEU A 370 12.91 -16.51 17.60
C LEU A 370 13.84 -17.72 17.62
N ASN A 371 13.84 -18.47 18.71
CA ASN A 371 14.70 -19.65 18.84
C ASN A 371 14.27 -20.78 17.89
N LEU A 372 12.96 -20.98 17.67
CA LEU A 372 12.47 -21.90 16.64
C LEU A 372 12.92 -21.49 15.24
N LEU A 373 12.85 -20.19 14.91
CA LEU A 373 13.33 -19.66 13.64
C LEU A 373 14.84 -19.87 13.47
N VAL A 374 15.63 -19.56 14.50
CA VAL A 374 17.10 -19.72 14.49
C VAL A 374 17.47 -21.18 14.27
N ARG A 375 16.85 -22.12 15.00
CA ARG A 375 17.08 -23.57 14.83
C ARG A 375 16.77 -24.02 13.40
N ASN A 376 15.65 -23.57 12.85
CA ASN A 376 15.24 -23.94 11.49
C ASN A 376 16.16 -23.34 10.42
N ALA A 377 16.53 -22.06 10.55
CA ALA A 377 17.44 -21.40 9.63
C ALA A 377 18.84 -22.04 9.65
N PHE A 378 19.35 -22.37 10.84
CA PHE A 378 20.61 -23.08 11.00
C PHE A 378 20.56 -24.50 10.41
N HIS A 379 19.45 -25.22 10.63
CA HIS A 379 19.25 -26.55 10.06
C HIS A 379 19.30 -26.52 8.52
N ILE A 380 18.57 -25.61 7.88
CA ILE A 380 18.58 -25.43 6.42
C ILE A 380 19.97 -25.03 5.92
N TRP A 381 20.64 -24.10 6.61
CA TRP A 381 22.00 -23.68 6.25
C TRP A 381 22.97 -24.88 6.27
N LYS A 382 22.90 -25.70 7.32
CA LYS A 382 23.75 -26.90 7.44
C LYS A 382 23.45 -27.93 6.35
N GLU A 383 22.18 -28.23 6.09
CA GLU A 383 21.77 -29.18 5.06
C GLU A 383 22.16 -28.75 3.65
N THR A 384 22.12 -27.44 3.38
CA THR A 384 22.40 -26.89 2.05
C THR A 384 23.84 -26.47 1.85
N SER A 385 24.67 -26.43 2.89
CA SER A 385 26.06 -25.94 2.87
C SER A 385 26.96 -26.54 1.77
N GLY A 386 26.71 -27.79 1.35
CA GLY A 386 27.44 -28.45 0.27
C GLY A 386 26.79 -28.34 -1.12
N ALA A 387 25.61 -27.72 -1.22
CA ALA A 387 24.88 -27.59 -2.48
C ALA A 387 25.51 -26.52 -3.36
N THR A 388 25.74 -26.86 -4.63
CA THR A 388 26.25 -25.94 -5.65
C THR A 388 25.11 -25.54 -6.59
N TYR A 389 24.96 -24.24 -6.80
CA TYR A 389 23.94 -23.68 -7.69
C TYR A 389 24.61 -23.11 -8.95
N LEU A 390 23.88 -23.11 -10.07
CA LEU A 390 24.35 -22.59 -11.35
C LEU A 390 23.72 -21.23 -11.64
N ARG A 391 24.55 -20.31 -12.13
CA ARG A 391 24.15 -19.03 -12.71
C ARG A 391 23.47 -19.25 -14.07
N PRO A 392 22.73 -18.25 -14.59
CA PRO A 392 22.11 -18.34 -15.92
C PRO A 392 23.10 -18.60 -17.06
N ASP A 393 24.37 -18.24 -16.91
CA ASP A 393 25.45 -18.48 -17.87
C ASP A 393 26.07 -19.90 -17.76
N GLY A 394 25.56 -20.74 -16.87
CA GLY A 394 26.02 -22.11 -16.63
C GLY A 394 27.22 -22.24 -15.69
N ARG A 395 27.75 -21.14 -15.14
CA ARG A 395 28.84 -21.19 -14.15
C ARG A 395 28.29 -21.43 -12.75
N SER A 396 29.04 -22.15 -11.91
CA SER A 396 28.69 -22.28 -10.49
C SER A 396 28.85 -20.94 -9.75
N TYR A 397 28.00 -20.71 -8.75
CA TYR A 397 28.25 -19.66 -7.76
C TYR A 397 29.51 -19.99 -6.95
N ASP A 398 30.24 -18.95 -6.54
CA ASP A 398 31.52 -19.08 -5.82
C ASP A 398 31.32 -19.61 -4.39
N LEU A 399 30.18 -19.29 -3.77
CA LEU A 399 29.78 -19.77 -2.45
C LEU A 399 28.76 -20.93 -2.60
N PRO A 400 29.05 -22.13 -2.05
CA PRO A 400 28.06 -23.18 -1.92
C PRO A 400 27.10 -22.85 -0.77
N GLY A 401 25.91 -23.44 -0.76
CA GLY A 401 24.87 -23.10 0.23
C GLY A 401 23.64 -22.43 -0.39
N ALA A 402 22.47 -22.71 0.18
CA ALA A 402 21.25 -22.01 -0.22
C ALA A 402 21.19 -20.64 0.46
N ALA A 403 20.89 -19.60 -0.31
CA ALA A 403 20.52 -18.31 0.24
C ALA A 403 19.18 -18.41 0.98
N GLN A 404 19.12 -17.86 2.19
CA GLN A 404 17.89 -17.79 2.99
C GLN A 404 17.51 -16.32 3.23
N MET A 405 16.24 -15.99 3.02
CA MET A 405 15.70 -14.66 3.30
C MET A 405 14.75 -14.70 4.50
N ILE A 406 15.04 -13.91 5.53
CA ILE A 406 14.21 -13.78 6.73
C ILE A 406 13.52 -12.42 6.71
N PHE A 407 12.19 -12.41 6.69
CA PHE A 407 11.38 -11.19 6.72
C PHE A 407 10.71 -11.02 8.08
N SER A 408 10.91 -9.88 8.72
CA SER A 408 10.18 -9.50 9.94
C SER A 408 9.99 -7.99 10.01
N ASP A 409 8.75 -7.54 10.16
CA ASP A 409 8.39 -6.15 10.43
C ASP A 409 8.53 -5.78 11.93
N LEU A 410 8.71 -6.78 12.80
CA LEU A 410 8.80 -6.64 14.24
C LEU A 410 10.20 -6.94 14.77
N GLY A 411 10.56 -6.29 15.89
CA GLY A 411 11.86 -6.48 16.54
C GLY A 411 13.06 -6.01 15.70
N THR A 412 12.84 -5.03 14.80
CA THR A 412 13.88 -4.46 13.93
C THR A 412 15.01 -3.81 14.74
N ILE A 413 16.13 -3.48 14.10
CA ILE A 413 17.28 -2.83 14.77
C ILE A 413 16.87 -1.53 15.47
N ASN A 414 16.00 -0.72 14.85
CA ASN A 414 15.57 0.56 15.42
C ASN A 414 14.75 0.39 16.70
N VAL A 415 14.06 -0.74 16.87
CA VAL A 415 13.24 -1.03 18.06
C VAL A 415 14.10 -1.19 19.32
N GLU A 416 15.38 -1.54 19.16
CA GLU A 416 16.32 -1.66 20.28
C GLU A 416 16.44 -0.37 21.09
N LYS A 417 16.36 0.80 20.44
CA LYS A 417 16.46 2.10 21.11
C LYS A 417 15.32 2.34 22.11
N THR A 418 14.14 1.80 21.84
CA THR A 418 12.95 2.01 22.67
C THR A 418 12.64 0.82 23.57
N ARG A 419 13.04 -0.40 23.19
CA ARG A 419 12.71 -1.64 23.91
C ARG A 419 13.92 -2.36 24.51
N GLY A 420 15.14 -1.90 24.26
CA GLY A 420 16.38 -2.50 24.77
C GLY A 420 16.75 -3.85 24.16
N PHE A 421 16.00 -4.34 23.17
CA PHE A 421 16.22 -5.63 22.54
C PHE A 421 15.90 -5.58 21.04
N SER A 422 16.70 -6.29 20.23
CA SER A 422 16.47 -6.46 18.80
C SER A 422 16.44 -7.93 18.42
N ALA A 423 15.33 -8.37 17.82
CA ALA A 423 15.21 -9.71 17.26
C ALA A 423 16.23 -9.93 16.13
N TYR A 424 16.55 -8.90 15.34
CA TYR A 424 17.51 -8.98 14.24
C TYR A 424 18.93 -9.29 14.75
N ARG A 425 19.38 -8.55 15.77
CA ARG A 425 20.69 -8.82 16.40
C ARG A 425 20.71 -10.18 17.07
N TRP A 426 19.64 -10.53 17.79
CA TRP A 426 19.53 -11.84 18.43
C TRP A 426 19.64 -13.00 17.43
N ILE A 427 18.89 -12.97 16.32
CA ILE A 427 18.95 -14.00 15.28
C ILE A 427 20.38 -14.12 14.72
N ARG A 428 21.01 -12.99 14.38
CA ARG A 428 22.40 -12.99 13.88
C ARG A 428 23.36 -13.58 14.91
N ASP A 429 23.31 -13.10 16.15
CA ASP A 429 24.26 -13.48 17.19
C ASP A 429 24.13 -14.95 17.58
N GLU A 430 22.90 -15.49 17.60
CA GLU A 430 22.68 -16.93 17.82
C GLU A 430 23.11 -17.78 16.63
N LEU A 431 22.86 -17.36 15.38
CA LEU A 431 23.37 -18.07 14.20
C LEU A 431 24.91 -18.11 14.18
N VAL A 432 25.56 -17.00 14.53
CA VAL A 432 27.02 -16.94 14.67
C VAL A 432 27.50 -17.84 15.80
N ARG A 433 26.80 -17.87 16.95
CA ARG A 433 27.13 -18.79 18.05
C ARG A 433 27.00 -20.26 17.64
N LEU A 434 26.04 -20.60 16.77
CA LEU A 434 25.87 -21.94 16.21
C LEU A 434 26.90 -22.29 15.12
N GLY A 435 27.69 -21.32 14.65
CA GLY A 435 28.81 -21.53 13.74
C GLY A 435 28.64 -20.94 12.34
N VAL A 436 27.56 -20.20 12.05
CA VAL A 436 27.40 -19.50 10.77
C VAL A 436 28.40 -18.33 10.71
N PRO A 437 29.24 -18.22 9.66
CA PRO A 437 30.17 -17.11 9.55
C PRO A 437 29.46 -15.75 9.51
N PRO A 438 29.91 -14.74 10.28
CA PRO A 438 29.30 -13.41 10.25
C PRO A 438 29.26 -12.77 8.87
N SER A 439 30.20 -13.12 7.98
CA SER A 439 30.27 -12.64 6.60
C SER A 439 29.14 -13.19 5.71
N GLU A 440 28.48 -14.27 6.11
CA GLU A 440 27.35 -14.86 5.39
C GLU A 440 26.00 -14.28 5.84
N ILE A 441 26.00 -13.40 6.84
CA ILE A 441 24.78 -12.78 7.37
C ILE A 441 24.80 -11.29 7.06
N ALA A 442 23.74 -10.81 6.39
CA ALA A 442 23.60 -9.42 6.02
C ALA A 442 22.22 -8.87 6.38
N PHE A 443 22.18 -7.64 6.87
CA PHE A 443 20.92 -6.90 7.05
C PHE A 443 20.67 -6.05 5.82
N MET A 444 19.48 -6.15 5.24
CA MET A 444 19.06 -5.32 4.11
C MET A 444 19.22 -3.82 4.40
N GLN A 445 19.06 -3.41 5.66
CA GLN A 445 19.17 -2.02 6.11
C GLN A 445 20.59 -1.44 6.03
N ASP A 446 21.62 -2.29 6.00
CA ASP A 446 23.02 -1.86 5.92
C ASP A 446 23.44 -1.48 4.48
N TYR A 447 22.57 -1.77 3.50
CA TYR A 447 22.83 -1.56 2.07
C TYR A 447 21.95 -0.42 1.53
N ASN A 448 22.58 0.61 0.96
CA ASN A 448 21.88 1.77 0.41
C ASN A 448 20.99 1.38 -0.79
N LYS A 449 19.80 2.01 -0.84
CA LYS A 449 18.67 1.69 -1.73
C LYS A 449 18.92 1.71 -3.24
N THR A 450 20.07 2.16 -3.72
CA THR A 450 20.35 2.32 -5.16
C THR A 450 21.36 1.33 -5.75
N ASP A 451 22.37 0.88 -4.98
CA ASP A 451 23.43 -0.02 -5.50
C ASP A 451 23.71 -1.24 -4.61
N GLY A 452 23.24 -1.26 -3.37
CA GLY A 452 23.57 -2.32 -2.41
C GLY A 452 22.65 -3.54 -2.47
N THR A 453 21.38 -3.35 -2.86
CA THR A 453 20.37 -4.41 -2.93
C THR A 453 20.68 -5.47 -3.99
N VAL A 454 21.29 -5.06 -5.10
CA VAL A 454 21.71 -5.96 -6.19
C VAL A 454 22.87 -6.86 -5.75
N LYS A 455 23.80 -6.35 -4.92
CA LYS A 455 24.91 -7.13 -4.37
C LYS A 455 24.48 -8.20 -3.36
N LEU A 456 23.32 -8.06 -2.74
CA LEU A 456 22.77 -9.05 -1.78
C LEU A 456 22.16 -10.28 -2.48
N THR A 457 21.77 -10.15 -3.74
CA THR A 457 21.13 -11.23 -4.51
C THR A 457 22.05 -11.85 -5.57
N ASP A 458 23.14 -11.18 -5.93
CA ASP A 458 24.10 -11.63 -6.95
C ASP A 458 25.34 -12.34 -6.38
N GLY A 459 25.43 -12.50 -5.05
CA GLY A 459 26.52 -13.16 -4.32
C GLY A 459 26.57 -14.67 -4.55
#